data_AF-A0A7J8WS14-F1
#
_entry.id   AF-A0A7J8WS14-F1
#
_cell.length_a   1.000
_cell.length_b   1.000
_cell.length_c   1.000
_cell.angle_alpha   90.00
_cell.angle_beta   90.00
_cell.angle_gamma   90.00
#
_symmetry.space_group_name_H-M   'P 1'
#
loop_
_entity.id
_entity.type
_entity.pdbx_description
1 polymer ?
#
loop_
_entity_poly.entity_id
_entity_poly.type
_entity_poly.pdbx_seq_one_letter_code
_entity_poly.pdbx_strand_id
1 'polypeptide(L)'
;MGLPNFQFETIPDGLPPSDRDATQDVSILNDPVRKNCLAPFLELLAKLNSSPHVPIVTCIILDGVMSFAIKAAELLGIPEV
;
A
#
# COMPACT_ATOMS: atom_id res chain seq x y z
N MET A 1 6.33 12.71 -18.32
CA MET A 1 5.54 11.49 -18.56
C MET A 1 6.33 10.33 -17.95
N GLY A 2 5.69 9.48 -17.14
CA GLY A 2 6.36 8.48 -16.31
C GLY A 2 7.12 7.41 -17.10
N LEU A 3 7.99 6.66 -16.41
CA LEU A 3 8.68 5.51 -16.98
C LEU A 3 7.66 4.38 -17.25
N PRO A 4 7.73 3.65 -18.38
CA PRO A 4 6.78 2.58 -18.69
C PRO A 4 6.79 1.44 -17.66
N ASN A 5 7.91 1.28 -16.94
CA ASN A 5 8.08 0.27 -15.90
C ASN A 5 7.70 0.77 -14.50
N PHE A 6 7.19 2.00 -14.38
CA PHE A 6 6.76 2.58 -13.12
C PHE A 6 5.29 2.95 -13.20
N GLN A 7 4.45 2.21 -12.47
CA GLN A 7 3.01 2.36 -12.48
C GLN A 7 2.52 2.78 -11.10
N PHE A 8 1.52 3.67 -11.07
CA PHE A 8 0.89 4.11 -9.83
C PHE A 8 -0.44 3.38 -9.68
N GLU A 9 -0.67 2.82 -8.49
CA GLU A 9 -1.93 2.23 -8.08
C GLU A 9 -2.37 2.88 -6.77
N THR A 10 -3.67 2.92 -6.52
CA THR A 10 -4.26 3.51 -5.31
C THR A 10 -5.05 2.44 -4.55
N ILE A 11 -4.97 2.47 -3.22
CA ILE A 11 -5.80 1.67 -2.32
C ILE A 11 -6.65 2.58 -1.43
N PRO A 12 -7.85 2.16 -1.01
CA PRO A 12 -8.64 2.91 -0.02
C PRO A 12 -7.92 2.94 1.33
N ASP A 13 -7.91 4.13 1.97
CA ASP A 13 -7.30 4.37 3.29
C ASP A 13 -8.24 4.03 4.47
N GLY A 14 -9.52 3.81 4.18
CA GLY A 14 -10.56 3.52 5.18
C GLY A 14 -10.88 4.71 6.08
N LEU A 15 -10.48 5.92 5.70
CA LEU A 15 -10.77 7.15 6.45
C LEU A 15 -12.10 7.77 6.00
N PRO A 16 -12.79 8.49 6.90
CA PRO A 16 -13.90 9.35 6.48
C PRO A 16 -13.39 10.48 5.58
N PRO A 17 -14.24 11.06 4.70
CA PRO A 17 -13.85 12.21 3.89
C PRO A 17 -13.27 13.33 4.73
N SER A 18 -12.10 13.82 4.34
CA SER A 18 -11.44 14.96 4.99
C SER A 18 -11.75 16.28 4.29
N ASP A 19 -11.67 17.37 5.05
CA ASP A 19 -11.61 18.71 4.47
C ASP A 19 -10.24 18.90 3.80
N ARG A 20 -10.25 19.37 2.55
CA ARG A 20 -9.06 19.55 1.72
C ARG A 20 -8.09 20.58 2.30
N ASP A 21 -8.59 21.53 3.08
CA ASP A 21 -7.79 22.62 3.65
C ASP A 21 -7.39 22.35 5.12
N ALA A 22 -7.62 21.14 5.63
CA ALA A 22 -7.22 20.74 6.98
C ALA A 22 -5.73 20.35 7.05
N THR A 23 -4.97 20.99 7.93
CA THR A 23 -3.71 20.43 8.45
C THR A 23 -4.05 19.24 9.34
N GLN A 24 -3.93 18.03 8.79
CA GLN A 24 -4.13 16.81 9.56
C GLN A 24 -2.83 16.40 10.24
N ASP A 25 -2.92 16.06 11.53
CA ASP A 25 -1.80 15.52 12.28
C ASP A 25 -1.44 14.14 11.72
N VAL A 26 -0.18 14.00 11.28
CA VAL A 26 0.37 12.75 10.72
C VAL A 26 0.18 11.59 11.70
N SER A 27 0.23 11.84 13.01
CA SER A 27 0.03 10.82 14.04
C SER A 27 -1.41 10.29 14.08
N ILE A 28 -2.41 11.15 13.79
CA ILE A 28 -3.84 10.78 13.79
C ILE A 28 -4.19 9.94 12.55
N LEU A 29 -3.55 10.21 11.41
CA LEU A 29 -3.77 9.47 10.17
C LEU A 29 -3.07 8.12 10.14
N ASN A 30 -1.93 8.02 10.82
CA ASN A 30 -1.11 6.83 10.81
C ASN A 30 -1.87 5.59 11.35
N ASP A 31 -2.55 5.73 12.47
CA ASP A 31 -3.20 4.60 13.14
C ASP A 31 -4.32 3.94 12.33
N PRO A 32 -5.27 4.70 11.74
CA PRO A 32 -6.27 4.15 10.84
C PRO A 32 -5.65 3.53 9.58
N VAL A 33 -4.69 4.21 8.94
CA VAL A 33 -4.03 3.72 7.73
C VAL A 33 -3.35 2.38 8.00
N ARG A 34 -2.60 2.28 9.10
CA ARG A 34 -1.95 1.02 9.53
C ARG A 34 -2.92 -0.12 9.76
N LYS A 35 -4.13 0.17 10.27
CA LYS A 35 -5.14 -0.84 10.57
C LYS A 35 -5.98 -1.23 9.36
N ASN A 36 -6.28 -0.26 8.49
CA ASN A 36 -7.28 -0.42 7.44
C ASN A 36 -6.66 -0.80 6.09
N CYS A 37 -5.39 -0.47 5.85
CA CYS A 37 -4.78 -0.64 4.52
C CYS A 37 -4.28 -2.06 4.22
N LEU A 38 -4.16 -2.94 5.22
CA LEU A 38 -3.63 -4.30 4.99
C LEU A 38 -4.48 -5.09 3.97
N ALA A 39 -5.80 -5.15 4.18
CA ALA A 39 -6.70 -5.88 3.30
C ALA A 39 -6.68 -5.35 1.85
N PRO A 40 -6.91 -4.05 1.59
CA PRO A 40 -6.87 -3.55 0.23
C PRO A 40 -5.47 -3.61 -0.40
N PHE A 41 -4.40 -3.57 0.40
CA PHE A 41 -3.05 -3.77 -0.11
C PHE A 41 -2.82 -5.22 -0.57
N LEU A 42 -3.28 -6.22 0.19
CA LEU A 42 -3.24 -7.63 -0.22
C LEU A 42 -4.06 -7.88 -1.48
N GLU A 43 -5.23 -7.25 -1.62
CA GLU A 43 -6.04 -7.31 -2.85
C GLU A 43 -5.30 -6.73 -4.06
N LEU A 44 -4.61 -5.60 -3.88
CA LEU A 44 -3.77 -5.02 -4.93
C LEU A 44 -2.64 -5.98 -5.33
N LEU A 45 -1.92 -6.56 -4.36
CA LEU A 45 -0.85 -7.53 -4.62
C LEU A 45 -1.38 -8.76 -5.38
N ALA A 46 -2.55 -9.27 -5.01
CA ALA A 46 -3.20 -10.38 -5.69
C ALA A 46 -3.58 -10.02 -7.14
N LYS A 47 -4.13 -8.82 -7.37
CA LYS A 47 -4.42 -8.28 -8.71
C LYS A 47 -3.14 -8.19 -9.56
N LEU A 48 -2.06 -7.65 -9.00
CA LEU A 48 -0.77 -7.52 -9.70
C LEU A 48 -0.20 -8.89 -10.08
N ASN A 49 -0.19 -9.84 -9.13
CA ASN A 49 0.31 -11.20 -9.35
C ASN A 49 -0.52 -12.01 -10.36
N SER A 50 -1.77 -11.62 -10.59
CA SER A 50 -2.67 -12.26 -11.57
C SER A 50 -2.64 -11.60 -12.94
N SER A 51 -1.95 -10.45 -13.09
CA SER A 51 -1.90 -9.72 -14.35
C SER A 51 -0.92 -10.36 -15.33
N PRO A 52 -1.33 -10.69 -16.57
CA PRO A 52 -0.41 -11.27 -17.55
C PRO A 52 0.62 -10.27 -18.08
N HIS A 53 0.44 -8.97 -17.81
CA HIS A 53 1.30 -7.88 -18.30
C HIS A 53 2.34 -7.42 -17.28
N VAL A 54 2.24 -7.87 -16.02
CA VAL A 54 3.11 -7.43 -14.93
C VAL A 54 3.75 -8.68 -14.31
N PRO A 55 5.07 -8.71 -14.10
CA PRO A 55 5.71 -9.78 -13.35
C PRO A 55 5.12 -9.89 -11.95
N ILE A 56 5.17 -11.09 -11.36
CA ILE A 56 4.80 -11.27 -9.96
C ILE A 56 5.64 -10.35 -9.06
N VAL A 57 5.03 -9.90 -7.96
CA VAL A 57 5.69 -9.12 -6.94
C VAL A 57 6.68 -10.00 -6.20
N THR A 58 7.95 -9.58 -6.19
CA THR A 58 9.07 -10.31 -5.57
C THR A 58 9.66 -9.61 -4.36
N CYS A 59 9.31 -8.36 -4.11
CA CYS A 59 9.82 -7.55 -3.00
C CYS A 59 8.86 -6.37 -2.76
N ILE A 60 8.77 -5.91 -1.50
CA ILE A 60 8.02 -4.72 -1.12
C ILE A 60 8.98 -3.69 -0.53
N ILE A 61 9.00 -2.48 -1.08
CA ILE A 61 9.72 -1.34 -0.50
C ILE A 61 8.68 -0.44 0.15
N LEU A 62 8.86 -0.10 1.43
CA LEU A 62 7.86 0.61 2.21
C LEU A 62 8.44 1.77 3.03
N ASP A 63 7.57 2.69 3.41
CA ASP A 63 7.87 3.67 4.45
C ASP A 63 7.75 3.00 5.83
N GLY A 64 8.65 3.32 6.77
CA GLY A 64 8.70 2.70 8.10
C GLY A 64 7.45 2.92 8.96
N VAL A 65 6.62 3.90 8.63
CA VAL A 65 5.33 4.14 9.28
C VAL A 65 4.25 3.16 8.80
N MET A 66 4.37 2.64 7.57
CA MET A 66 3.38 1.79 6.91
C MET A 66 3.55 0.31 7.27
N SER A 67 3.49 -0.02 8.57
CA SER A 67 3.76 -1.37 9.09
C SER A 67 2.86 -2.48 8.53
N PHE A 68 1.71 -2.14 7.91
CA PHE A 68 0.87 -3.13 7.23
C PHE A 68 1.58 -3.79 6.03
N ALA A 69 2.48 -3.07 5.36
CA ALA A 69 3.22 -3.59 4.22
C ALA A 69 4.24 -4.66 4.64
N ILE A 70 4.84 -4.53 5.84
CA ILE A 70 5.65 -5.60 6.47
C ILE A 70 4.81 -6.86 6.64
N LYS A 71 3.60 -6.71 7.21
CA LYS A 71 2.71 -7.86 7.43
C LYS A 71 2.31 -8.53 6.12
N ALA A 72 2.10 -7.76 5.05
CA ALA A 72 1.83 -8.32 3.73
C ALA A 72 3.03 -9.10 3.19
N ALA A 73 4.25 -8.56 3.30
CA ALA A 73 5.47 -9.24 2.88
C ALA A 73 5.65 -10.59 3.61
N GLU A 74 5.46 -10.63 4.92
CA GLU A 74 5.46 -11.86 5.73
C GLU A 74 4.45 -12.89 5.22
N LEU A 75 3.22 -12.47 4.93
CA LEU A 75 2.15 -13.35 4.44
C LEU A 75 2.44 -13.93 3.05
N LEU A 76 3.11 -13.16 2.20
CA LEU A 76 3.51 -13.58 0.87
C LEU A 76 4.85 -14.33 0.85
N GLY A 77 5.60 -14.32 1.95
CA GLY A 77 6.94 -14.93 2.05
C GLY A 77 7.97 -14.25 1.15
N ILE A 78 7.87 -12.93 0.95
CA ILE A 78 8.77 -12.13 0.12
C ILE A 78 9.53 -11.09 0.95
N PRO A 79 10.72 -10.64 0.50
CA PRO A 79 11.48 -9.62 1.20
C PRO A 79 10.79 -8.26 1.25
N GLU A 80 11.09 -7.53 2.32
CA GLU A 80 10.72 -6.14 2.55
C GLU A 80 11.92 -5.27 2.94
N VAL A 81 11.91 -4.01 2.48
CA VAL A 81 12.94 -2.99 2.76
C VAL A 81 12.32 -1.66 3.12
#